data_AF-A0A522GNJ5-F1
#
_entry.id   AF-A0A522GNJ5-F1
#
_cell.length_a   1.000
_cell.length_b   1.000
_cell.length_c   1.000
_cell.angle_alpha   90.00
_cell.angle_beta   90.00
_cell.angle_gamma   90.00
#
_symmetry.space_group_name_H-M   'P 1'
#
loop_
_entity.id
_entity.type
_entity.pdbx_description
1 polymer ?
#
loop_
_entity_poly.entity_id
_entity_poly.type
_entity_poly.pdbx_seq_one_letter_code
_entity_poly.pdbx_strand_id
1 'polypeptide(L)'
;MLQKRKVYKYNPYNEYKNYNMENTTIAVSNDIKEQIKEFGGKGETYSEILARLLASARKRQLHDILMNEENTTPVKEALAEARRRWPK
;
A
#
# COMPACT_ATOMS: atom_id res chain seq x y z
N MET A 1 10.05 -43.86 34.54
CA MET A 1 10.53 -42.94 33.48
C MET A 1 10.13 -41.52 33.83
N LEU A 2 11.08 -40.67 34.22
CA LEU A 2 10.81 -39.28 34.63
C LEU A 2 10.84 -38.36 33.39
N GLN A 3 9.71 -37.77 33.04
CA GLN A 3 9.62 -36.75 31.98
C GLN A 3 10.31 -35.45 32.44
N LYS A 4 11.32 -35.01 31.71
CA LYS A 4 12.00 -33.73 31.94
C LYS A 4 11.05 -32.59 31.58
N ARG A 5 10.64 -31.77 32.57
CA ARG A 5 9.89 -30.54 32.34
C ARG A 5 10.80 -29.52 31.63
N LYS A 6 10.36 -29.00 30.47
CA LYS A 6 11.01 -27.86 29.82
C LYS A 6 10.69 -26.60 30.63
N VAL A 7 11.71 -26.00 31.23
CA VAL A 7 11.60 -24.69 31.90
C VAL A 7 11.82 -23.63 30.84
N TYR A 8 10.77 -22.90 30.47
CA TYR A 8 10.88 -21.74 29.61
C TYR A 8 11.50 -20.60 30.42
N LYS A 9 12.71 -20.17 30.06
CA LYS A 9 13.36 -19.01 30.66
C LYS A 9 12.63 -17.76 30.17
N TYR A 10 11.99 -17.03 31.10
CA TYR A 10 11.50 -15.69 30.86
C TYR A 10 12.69 -14.78 30.52
N ASN A 11 12.66 -14.14 29.35
CA ASN A 11 13.65 -13.18 28.93
C ASN A 11 13.03 -11.76 28.98
N PRO A 12 13.34 -10.93 29.99
CA PRO A 12 12.79 -9.59 30.13
C PRO A 12 13.20 -8.63 29.00
N TYR A 13 14.19 -9.02 28.17
CA TYR A 13 14.61 -8.22 27.01
C TYR A 13 13.72 -8.40 25.77
N ASN A 14 12.77 -9.33 25.79
CA ASN A 14 11.80 -9.47 24.70
C ASN A 14 10.69 -8.39 24.72
N GLU A 15 10.55 -7.66 25.84
CA GLU A 15 9.55 -6.58 25.97
C GLU A 15 9.98 -5.25 25.33
N TYR A 16 11.28 -5.03 25.10
CA TYR A 16 11.82 -3.78 24.54
C TYR A 16 11.98 -3.80 23.01
N LYS A 17 11.20 -4.62 22.29
CA LYS A 17 11.35 -4.81 20.85
C LYS A 17 10.38 -4.00 19.96
N ASN A 18 9.65 -3.02 20.50
CA ASN A 18 8.57 -2.38 19.75
C ASN A 18 8.45 -0.85 19.88
N TYR A 19 9.56 -0.11 19.92
CA TYR A 19 9.54 1.36 19.75
C TYR A 19 10.70 1.95 18.95
N ASN A 20 11.42 1.14 18.15
CA ASN A 20 12.21 1.72 17.09
C ASN A 20 11.25 2.04 15.94
N MET A 21 10.95 3.33 15.73
CA MET A 21 10.50 3.79 14.41
C MET A 21 11.66 3.51 13.45
N GLU A 22 11.65 2.35 12.82
CA GLU A 22 12.65 1.96 11.82
C GLU A 22 12.53 2.91 10.63
N ASN A 23 13.37 3.94 10.63
CA ASN A 23 13.47 4.87 9.51
C ASN A 23 14.19 4.17 8.35
N THR A 24 13.52 4.12 7.21
CA THR A 24 14.09 3.63 5.95
C THR A 24 14.39 4.81 5.04
N THR A 25 15.46 4.69 4.24
CA THR A 25 15.76 5.67 3.19
C THR A 25 15.05 5.27 1.90
N ILE A 26 14.33 6.21 1.30
CA ILE A 26 13.76 6.06 -0.04
C ILE A 26 14.48 7.01 -1.00
N ALA A 27 14.81 6.51 -2.19
CA ALA A 27 15.33 7.33 -3.27
C ALA A 27 14.17 7.72 -4.20
N VAL A 28 14.04 9.03 -4.44
CA VAL A 28 13.08 9.63 -5.37
C VAL A 28 13.81 10.74 -6.16
N SER A 29 13.27 11.13 -7.31
CA SER A 29 13.81 12.28 -8.04
C SER A 29 13.63 13.58 -7.26
N ASN A 30 14.46 14.58 -7.55
CA ASN A 30 14.34 15.90 -6.92
C ASN A 30 12.97 16.53 -7.21
N ASP A 31 12.46 16.38 -8.42
CA ASP A 31 11.16 16.93 -8.80
C ASP A 31 10.01 16.33 -7.97
N ILE A 32 10.01 15.00 -7.78
CA ILE A 32 9.02 14.32 -6.94
C ILE A 32 9.16 14.75 -5.49
N LYS A 33 10.39 14.92 -4.99
CA LYS A 33 10.64 15.38 -3.63
C LYS A 33 10.06 16.78 -3.40
N GLU A 34 10.25 17.70 -4.33
CA GLU A 34 9.69 19.07 -4.24
C GLU A 34 8.16 19.04 -4.32
N GLN A 35 7.57 18.27 -5.24
CA GLN A 35 6.11 18.09 -5.30
C GLN A 35 5.54 17.54 -3.99
N ILE A 36 6.20 16.57 -3.36
CA ILE A 36 5.75 16.03 -2.07
C ILE A 36 5.78 17.12 -0.99
N LYS A 37 6.81 17.99 -0.97
CA LYS A 37 6.89 19.08 0.02
C LYS A 37 5.76 20.10 -0.13
N GLU A 38 5.28 20.35 -1.34
CA GLU A 38 4.17 21.30 -1.59
C GLU A 38 2.88 20.89 -0.87
N PHE A 39 2.71 19.60 -0.57
CA PHE A 39 1.56 19.12 0.20
C PHE A 39 1.67 19.41 1.71
N GLY A 40 2.84 19.81 2.21
CA GLY A 40 3.11 20.00 3.63
C GLY A 40 2.70 21.38 4.18
N GLY A 41 2.14 21.38 5.39
CA GLY A 41 1.89 22.58 6.19
C GLY A 41 3.07 22.98 7.09
N LYS A 42 3.00 24.16 7.70
CA LYS A 42 4.03 24.64 8.64
C LYS A 42 4.15 23.68 9.82
N GLY A 43 5.33 23.09 10.00
CA GLY A 43 5.63 22.19 11.11
C GLY A 43 5.35 20.71 10.82
N GLU A 44 4.81 20.36 9.65
CA GLU A 44 4.67 18.96 9.24
C GLU A 44 6.04 18.38 8.81
N THR A 45 6.27 17.13 9.19
CA THR A 45 7.42 16.32 8.77
C THR A 45 7.13 15.63 7.44
N TYR A 46 8.20 15.26 6.72
CA TYR A 46 8.07 14.54 5.46
C TYR A 46 7.33 13.19 5.61
N SER A 47 7.56 12.48 6.71
CA SER A 47 6.89 11.21 7.01
C SER A 47 5.38 11.37 7.21
N GLU A 48 4.93 12.46 7.85
CA GLU A 48 3.51 12.75 8.03
C GLU A 48 2.82 13.04 6.70
N ILE A 49 3.49 13.80 5.82
CA ILE A 49 3.00 14.07 4.46
C ILE A 49 2.85 12.76 3.69
N LEU A 50 3.88 11.91 3.69
CA LEU A 50 3.85 10.60 3.02
C LEU A 50 2.75 9.69 3.58
N ALA A 51 2.56 9.66 4.90
CA ALA A 51 1.50 8.87 5.54
C ALA A 51 0.11 9.33 5.09
N ARG A 52 -0.12 10.65 5.01
CA ARG A 52 -1.38 11.24 4.53
C ARG A 52 -1.62 10.94 3.05
N LEU A 53 -0.60 11.07 2.20
CA LEU A 53 -0.68 10.71 0.79
C LEU A 53 -1.03 9.22 0.62
N LEU A 54 -0.37 8.35 1.37
CA LEU A 54 -0.63 6.91 1.33
C LEU A 54 -2.04 6.55 1.82
N ALA A 55 -2.55 7.23 2.85
CA ALA A 55 -3.93 7.04 3.32
C ALA A 55 -4.95 7.47 2.26
N SER A 56 -4.69 8.59 1.56
CA SER A 56 -5.54 9.05 0.45
C SER A 56 -5.50 8.07 -0.73
N ALA A 57 -4.31 7.59 -1.11
CA ALA A 57 -4.15 6.61 -2.18
C ALA A 57 -4.90 5.32 -1.86
N ARG A 58 -4.81 4.80 -0.64
CA ARG A 58 -5.58 3.61 -0.21
C ARG A 58 -7.09 3.77 -0.36
N LYS A 59 -7.62 4.95 -0.02
CA LYS A 59 -9.06 5.23 -0.17
C LYS A 59 -9.50 5.23 -1.63
N ARG A 60 -8.63 5.62 -2.56
CA ARG A 60 -8.91 5.67 -4.00
C ARG A 60 -8.51 4.40 -4.74
N GLN A 61 -7.69 3.53 -4.13
CA GLN A 61 -7.14 2.34 -4.77
C GLN A 61 -8.21 1.48 -5.46
N LEU A 62 -9.35 1.22 -4.81
CA LEU A 62 -10.43 0.44 -5.42
C LEU A 62 -11.06 1.18 -6.60
N HIS A 63 -11.26 2.49 -6.50
CA HIS A 63 -11.79 3.29 -7.59
C HIS A 63 -10.85 3.29 -8.79
N ASP A 64 -9.54 3.47 -8.55
CA ASP A 64 -8.54 3.51 -9.62
C ASP A 64 -8.41 2.15 -10.31
N ILE A 65 -8.59 1.04 -9.59
CA ILE A 65 -8.63 -0.31 -10.18
C ILE A 65 -9.91 -0.52 -11.00
N LEU A 66 -11.08 -0.14 -10.46
CA LEU A 66 -12.37 -0.44 -11.09
C LEU A 66 -12.71 0.48 -12.26
N MET A 67 -12.20 1.71 -12.24
CA MET A 67 -12.44 2.73 -13.27
C MET A 67 -11.29 2.84 -14.27
N ASN A 68 -10.31 1.94 -14.23
CA ASN A 68 -9.29 1.90 -15.26
C ASN A 68 -9.91 1.39 -16.57
N GLU A 69 -10.00 2.26 -17.58
CA GLU A 69 -10.49 1.92 -18.91
C GLU A 69 -9.39 1.36 -19.83
N GLU A 70 -8.13 1.35 -19.39
CA GLU A 70 -7.03 0.74 -20.12
C GLU A 70 -7.32 -0.76 -20.36
N ASN A 71 -7.19 -1.20 -21.62
CA ASN A 71 -7.52 -2.56 -22.06
C ASN A 71 -8.99 -2.99 -21.83
N THR A 72 -9.93 -2.04 -21.71
CA THR A 72 -11.36 -2.36 -21.68
C THR A 72 -11.97 -2.34 -23.09
N THR A 73 -13.09 -3.04 -23.26
CA THR A 73 -13.87 -3.03 -24.51
C THR A 73 -15.29 -2.56 -24.20
N PRO A 74 -15.87 -1.61 -24.97
CA PRO A 74 -17.24 -1.18 -24.78
C PRO A 74 -18.22 -2.35 -24.84
N VAL A 75 -19.24 -2.34 -23.99
CA VAL A 75 -20.25 -3.41 -23.89
C VAL A 75 -20.89 -3.71 -25.26
N LYS A 76 -21.13 -2.68 -26.07
CA LYS A 76 -21.70 -2.82 -27.42
C LYS A 76 -20.80 -3.65 -28.34
N GLU A 77 -19.50 -3.42 -28.31
CA GLU A 77 -18.52 -4.15 -29.12
C GLU A 77 -18.36 -5.58 -28.61
N ALA A 78 -18.29 -5.76 -27.29
CA ALA A 78 -18.24 -7.09 -26.67
C ALA A 78 -19.46 -7.95 -27.03
N LEU A 79 -20.66 -7.36 -27.02
CA LEU A 79 -21.90 -8.04 -27.42
C LEU A 79 -21.93 -8.39 -28.91
N ALA A 80 -21.43 -7.50 -29.77
CA ALA A 80 -21.33 -7.77 -31.20
C ALA A 80 -20.36 -8.92 -31.48
N GLU A 81 -19.19 -8.92 -30.84
CA GLU A 81 -18.18 -9.98 -30.99
C GLU A 81 -18.69 -11.32 -30.44
N ALA A 82 -19.39 -11.33 -29.30
CA ALA A 82 -19.97 -12.54 -28.74
C ALA A 82 -21.00 -13.17 -29.68
N ARG A 83 -21.90 -12.37 -30.27
CA ARG A 83 -22.89 -12.83 -31.26
C ARG A 83 -22.23 -13.35 -32.53
N ARG A 84 -21.12 -12.75 -32.95
CA ARG A 84 -20.34 -13.19 -34.12
C ARG A 84 -19.64 -14.51 -33.88
N ARG A 85 -19.06 -14.71 -32.68
CA ARG A 85 -18.33 -15.93 -32.31
C ARG A 85 -19.24 -17.12 -32.01
N TRP A 86 -20.38 -16.88 -31.39
CA TRP A 86 -21.36 -17.92 -31.05
C TRP A 86 -22.72 -17.60 -31.70
N PRO A 87 -22.84 -17.77 -33.02
CA PRO A 87 -24.14 -17.72 -33.68
C PRO A 87 -25.01 -18.89 -33.19
N LYS A 88 -26.29 -18.63 -32.96
CA LYS A 88 -27.29 -19.67 -32.66
C LYS A 88 -27.53 -20.57 -33.86
#